data_AF-A0A851HXA1-F1
#
_entry.id   AF-A0A851HXA1-F1
#
_cell.length_a   1.000
_cell.length_b   1.000
_cell.length_c   1.000
_cell.angle_alpha   90.00
_cell.angle_beta   90.00
_cell.angle_gamma   90.00
#
_symmetry.space_group_name_H-M   'P 1'
#
loop_
_entity.id
_entity.type
_entity.pdbx_description
1 polymer ?
#
loop_
_entity_poly.entity_id
_entity_poly.type
_entity_poly.pdbx_seq_one_letter_code
_entity_poly.pdbx_strand_id
1 'polypeptide(L)'
;MKKRTGPDLAPMKIETERCPDCARGFAQGMFYKMPCITCAGVGRIKDGKALPEQDAITLLRITLNEQIDENRKLRLKISELRDGESGRGYGAGGSRYHGD
;
A
#
# COMPACT_ATOMS: atom_id res chain seq x y z
N MET A 1 -15.84 18.96 -26.20
CA MET A 1 -14.46 18.77 -25.68
C MET A 1 -14.48 18.95 -24.16
N LYS A 2 -14.28 17.89 -23.38
CA LYS A 2 -14.19 18.00 -21.91
C LYS A 2 -12.81 18.57 -21.54
N LYS A 3 -12.77 19.79 -21.02
CA LYS A 3 -11.57 20.40 -20.47
C LYS A 3 -11.13 19.60 -19.24
N ARG A 4 -10.08 18.79 -19.39
CA ARG A 4 -9.33 18.19 -18.26
C ARG A 4 -8.33 19.22 -17.77
N THR A 5 -8.80 20.29 -17.15
CA THR A 5 -7.96 21.26 -16.43
C THR A 5 -8.24 21.07 -14.96
N GLY A 6 -7.75 19.98 -14.41
CA GLY A 6 -7.38 19.94 -12.98
C GLY A 6 -5.94 20.44 -12.88
N PRO A 7 -5.54 21.08 -11.77
CA PRO A 7 -4.14 21.42 -11.56
C PRO A 7 -3.28 20.14 -11.70
N ASP A 8 -2.13 20.27 -12.36
CA ASP A 8 -1.10 19.23 -12.35
C ASP A 8 -0.67 19.03 -10.90
N LEU A 9 -1.34 18.10 -10.21
CA LEU A 9 -0.89 17.53 -8.95
C LEU A 9 0.31 16.65 -9.33
N ALA A 10 1.43 17.29 -9.67
CA ALA A 10 2.71 16.63 -9.76
C ALA A 10 2.89 15.89 -8.42
N PRO A 11 3.13 14.57 -8.43
CA PRO A 11 3.30 13.84 -7.20
C PRO A 11 4.47 14.48 -6.45
N MET A 12 4.18 15.02 -5.26
CA MET A 12 5.20 15.57 -4.37
C MET A 12 6.10 14.40 -3.97
N LYS A 13 7.18 14.19 -4.74
CA LYS A 13 8.19 13.20 -4.41
C LYS A 13 9.02 13.76 -3.27
N ILE A 14 8.69 13.34 -2.06
CA ILE A 14 9.57 13.56 -0.91
C ILE A 14 10.77 12.61 -1.11
N GLU A 15 11.92 13.19 -1.44
CA GLU A 15 13.18 12.45 -1.53
C GLU A 15 13.51 11.90 -0.14
N THR A 16 13.53 10.57 -0.04
CA THR A 16 13.70 9.84 1.22
C THR A 16 14.49 8.57 0.97
N GLU A 17 15.27 8.19 1.97
CA GLU A 17 16.06 6.97 2.01
C GLU A 17 15.45 5.99 3.02
N ARG A 18 15.71 4.69 2.84
CA ARG A 18 15.35 3.70 3.86
C ARG A 18 16.20 3.94 5.10
N CYS A 19 15.59 3.82 6.27
CA CYS A 19 16.35 3.89 7.51
C CYS A 19 17.34 2.71 7.59
N PRO A 20 18.64 2.95 7.87
CA PRO A 20 19.63 1.88 7.93
C PRO A 20 19.42 0.97 9.16
N ASP A 21 18.88 1.53 10.24
CA ASP A 21 18.67 0.80 11.50
C ASP A 21 17.38 0.00 11.51
N CYS A 22 16.40 0.36 10.68
CA CYS A 22 15.16 -0.37 10.55
C CYS A 22 14.54 -0.23 9.15
N ALA A 23 14.05 -1.32 8.58
CA ALA A 23 13.38 -1.26 7.28
C ALA A 23 11.90 -0.83 7.36
N ARG A 24 11.27 -0.98 8.54
CA ARG A 24 9.80 -0.90 8.69
C ARG A 24 9.33 0.13 9.73
N GLY A 25 10.25 0.93 10.27
CA GLY A 25 9.93 1.93 11.30
C GLY A 25 9.92 1.39 12.72
N PHE A 26 10.15 0.10 12.94
CA PHE A 26 10.22 -0.47 14.29
C PHE A 26 11.42 -1.39 14.45
N ALA A 27 11.94 -1.44 15.68
CA ALA A 27 12.84 -2.48 16.15
C ALA A 27 12.02 -3.62 16.75
N GLN A 28 12.44 -4.85 16.49
CA GLN A 28 11.80 -6.04 17.05
C GLN A 28 12.46 -6.39 18.39
N GLY A 29 11.75 -6.16 19.49
CA GLY A 29 12.12 -6.71 20.80
C GLY A 29 11.69 -8.16 20.93
N MET A 30 12.05 -8.80 22.05
CA MET A 30 11.72 -10.21 22.31
C MET A 30 10.21 -10.46 22.39
N PHE A 31 9.42 -9.45 22.80
CA PHE A 31 7.98 -9.59 23.03
C PHE A 31 7.12 -8.50 22.37
N TYR A 32 7.71 -7.39 21.93
CA TYR A 32 6.98 -6.26 21.38
C TYR A 32 7.82 -5.49 20.35
N LYS A 33 7.14 -4.72 19.51
CA LYS A 33 7.77 -3.81 18.56
C LYS A 33 7.88 -2.44 19.19
N MET A 34 9.08 -1.85 19.13
CA MET A 34 9.29 -0.47 19.54
C MET A 34 9.50 0.43 18.33
N PRO A 35 9.00 1.67 18.34
CA PRO A 35 9.30 2.62 17.29
C PRO A 35 10.81 2.81 17.19
N CYS A 36 11.34 2.76 15.97
CA CYS A 36 12.75 3.04 15.74
C CYS A 36 13.01 4.52 16.02
N ILE A 37 14.01 4.76 16.89
CA ILE A 37 14.38 6.10 17.34
C ILE A 37 14.96 6.91 16.18
N THR A 38 15.81 6.30 15.35
CA THR A 38 16.53 6.95 14.25
C THR A 38 15.61 7.56 13.20
N CYS A 39 14.52 6.88 12.87
CA CYS A 39 13.53 7.36 11.90
C CYS A 39 12.21 7.80 12.55
N ALA A 40 12.16 7.93 13.87
CA ALA A 40 10.95 8.24 14.64
C ALA A 40 9.72 7.40 14.24
N GLY A 41 9.89 6.09 14.02
CA GLY A 41 8.77 5.21 13.68
C GLY A 41 8.41 5.12 12.19
N VAL A 42 8.99 5.95 11.31
CA VAL A 42 8.55 6.08 9.90
C VAL A 42 9.14 5.01 8.98
N GLY A 43 10.33 4.51 9.28
CA GLY A 43 11.11 3.58 8.44
C GLY A 43 11.86 4.25 7.28
N ARG A 44 11.74 5.57 7.16
CA ARG A 44 12.48 6.40 6.20
C ARG A 44 13.12 7.61 6.88
N ILE A 45 14.19 8.09 6.27
CA ILE A 45 14.97 9.24 6.72
C ILE A 45 15.28 10.16 5.52
N LYS A 46 15.73 11.37 5.82
CA LYS A 46 16.25 12.33 4.83
C LYS A 46 17.58 12.88 5.32
N ASP A 47 18.61 12.80 4.49
CA ASP A 47 19.97 13.29 4.80
C ASP A 47 20.51 12.77 6.16
N GLY A 48 20.31 11.47 6.42
CA GLY A 48 20.74 10.83 7.67
C GLY A 48 19.89 11.17 8.90
N LYS A 49 18.81 11.93 8.78
CA LYS A 49 17.97 12.39 9.89
C LYS A 49 16.52 11.93 9.77
N ALA A 50 15.84 11.83 10.91
CA ALA A 50 14.40 11.63 10.92
C ALA A 50 13.70 12.74 10.11
N LEU A 51 12.63 12.34 9.41
CA LEU A 51 11.82 13.27 8.63
C LEU A 51 11.16 14.32 9.54
N PRO A 52 11.02 15.58 9.08
CA PRO A 52 10.13 16.53 9.72
C PRO A 52 8.72 15.95 9.83
N GLU A 53 7.98 16.30 10.88
CA GLU A 53 6.68 15.71 11.18
C GLU A 53 5.68 15.80 10.01
N GLN A 54 5.60 16.96 9.35
CA GLN A 54 4.70 17.17 8.21
C GLN A 54 5.09 16.32 6.99
N ASP A 55 6.39 16.16 6.74
CA ASP A 55 6.89 15.32 5.66
C ASP A 55 6.63 13.84 5.97
N ALA A 56 6.82 13.43 7.23
CA ALA A 56 6.50 12.08 7.70
C ALA A 56 5.01 11.76 7.54
N ILE A 57 4.11 12.67 7.95
CA ILE A 57 2.66 12.51 7.80
C ILE A 57 2.28 12.40 6.32
N THR A 58 2.85 13.25 5.48
CA THR A 58 2.57 13.26 4.04
C THR A 58 3.03 11.95 3.39
N LEU A 59 4.25 11.50 3.70
CA LEU A 59 4.78 10.22 3.23
C LEU A 59 3.90 9.05 3.68
N LEU A 60 3.51 9.00 4.96
CA LEU A 60 2.68 7.92 5.49
C LEU A 60 1.31 7.85 4.79
N ARG A 61 0.69 9.00 4.48
CA ARG A 61 -0.57 9.06 3.72
C ARG A 61 -0.40 8.52 2.30
N ILE A 62 0.68 8.90 1.62
CA ILE A 62 0.99 8.42 0.26
C ILE A 62 1.17 6.90 0.30
N THR A 63 2.03 6.39 1.17
CA THR A 63 2.31 4.95 1.28
C THR A 63 1.06 4.16 1.68
N LEU A 64 0.21 4.68 2.57
CA LEU A 64 -1.04 4.02 2.93
C LEU A 64 -1.98 3.88 1.72
N ASN A 65 -2.14 4.95 0.94
CA ASN A 65 -2.98 4.93 -0.26
C ASN A 65 -2.45 3.94 -1.30
N GLU A 66 -1.13 3.91 -1.53
CA GLU A 66 -0.49 2.93 -2.42
C GLU A 66 -0.76 1.49 -1.96
N GLN A 67 -0.63 1.21 -0.66
CA GLN A 67 -0.91 -0.12 -0.10
C GLN A 67 -2.40 -0.51 -0.20
N ILE A 68 -3.32 0.44 -0.06
CA ILE A 68 -4.76 0.21 -0.27
C ILE A 68 -5.02 -0.17 -1.73
N ASP A 69 -4.44 0.56 -2.67
CA ASP A 69 -4.58 0.30 -4.10
C ASP A 69 -3.97 -1.05 -4.51
N GLU A 70 -2.80 -1.40 -3.98
CA GLU A 70 -2.19 -2.73 -4.17
C GLU A 70 -3.09 -3.84 -3.63
N ASN A 71 -3.60 -3.68 -2.40
CA ASN A 71 -4.54 -4.65 -1.83
C ASN A 71 -5.81 -4.79 -2.66
N ARG A 72 -6.34 -3.70 -3.21
CA ARG A 72 -7.50 -3.74 -4.11
C ARG A 72 -7.20 -4.54 -5.38
N LYS A 73 -6.05 -4.30 -6.01
CA LYS A 73 -5.60 -5.05 -7.20
C LYS A 73 -5.43 -6.54 -6.89
N LEU A 74 -4.80 -6.87 -5.76
CA LEU A 74 -4.62 -8.26 -5.33
C LEU A 74 -5.97 -8.96 -5.09
N ARG A 75 -6.94 -8.28 -4.46
CA ARG A 75 -8.29 -8.83 -4.27
C ARG A 75 -9.01 -9.12 -5.59
N LEU A 76 -8.89 -8.23 -6.57
CA LEU A 76 -9.45 -8.46 -7.92
C LEU A 76 -8.80 -9.68 -8.58
N LYS A 77 -7.47 -9.76 -8.56
CA LYS A 77 -6.73 -10.90 -9.11
C LYS A 77 -7.09 -12.23 -8.45
N ILE A 78 -7.29 -12.24 -7.12
CA ILE A 78 -7.76 -13.42 -6.40
C ILE A 78 -9.18 -13.82 -6.84
N SER A 79 -10.07 -12.84 -7.07
CA SER A 79 -11.41 -13.12 -7.59
C SER A 79 -11.37 -13.79 -8.96
N GLU A 80 -10.58 -13.23 -9.88
CA GLU A 80 -10.41 -13.78 -11.24
C GLU A 80 -9.86 -15.22 -11.21
N LEU A 81 -8.87 -15.48 -10.36
CA LEU A 81 -8.32 -16.83 -10.19
C LEU A 81 -9.35 -17.81 -9.61
N ARG A 82 -10.17 -17.36 -8.65
CA ARG A 82 -11.25 -18.19 -8.07
C ARG A 82 -12.36 -18.48 -9.07
N ASP A 83 -12.73 -17.51 -9.90
CA ASP A 83 -13.68 -17.74 -10.99
C ASP A 83 -13.12 -18.75 -12.01
N GLY A 84 -11.79 -18.75 -12.24
CA GLY A 84 -11.11 -19.72 -13.10
C GLY A 84 -10.88 -21.12 -12.49
N GLU A 85 -10.66 -21.22 -11.17
CA GLU A 85 -10.50 -22.51 -10.44
C GLU A 85 -11.83 -23.14 -10.05
N SER A 86 -12.92 -22.36 -9.98
CA SER A 86 -14.23 -22.93 -9.73
C SER A 86 -14.63 -23.78 -10.94
N GLY A 87 -14.47 -25.10 -10.83
CA GLY A 87 -15.06 -26.09 -11.77
C GLY A 87 -16.59 -26.04 -11.85
N ARG A 88 -17.22 -25.01 -11.28
CA ARG A 88 -18.61 -24.60 -11.51
C ARG A 88 -18.66 -23.88 -12.85
N GLY A 89 -18.38 -24.62 -13.92
CA GLY A 89 -18.60 -24.15 -15.27
C GLY A 89 -20.01 -23.62 -15.40
N TYR A 90 -20.14 -22.45 -16.02
CA TYR A 90 -21.44 -21.96 -16.48
C TYR A 90 -22.12 -23.09 -17.25
N GLY A 91 -23.33 -23.48 -16.86
CA GLY A 91 -24.15 -24.34 -17.71
C GLY A 91 -24.37 -23.66 -19.06
N ALA A 92 -24.85 -24.40 -20.08
CA ALA A 92 -25.02 -23.91 -21.45
C ALA A 92 -25.88 -22.63 -21.64
N GLY A 93 -26.43 -22.05 -20.55
CA GLY A 93 -27.15 -20.78 -20.51
C GLY A 93 -26.58 -19.71 -19.56
N GLY A 94 -25.33 -19.83 -19.08
CA GLY A 94 -24.71 -18.78 -18.25
C GLY A 94 -25.19 -18.70 -16.80
N SER A 95 -25.99 -19.66 -16.33
CA SER A 95 -26.40 -19.75 -14.93
C SER A 95 -25.35 -20.47 -14.08
N ARG A 96 -25.00 -19.86 -12.93
CA ARG A 96 -24.17 -20.51 -11.90
C ARG A 96 -25.07 -21.39 -11.04
N TYR A 97 -24.81 -22.70 -11.01
CA TYR A 97 -25.51 -23.62 -10.13
C TYR A 97 -25.01 -23.46 -8.69
N HIS A 98 -25.83 -22.86 -7.85
CA HIS A 98 -25.70 -22.87 -6.40
C HIS A 98 -26.64 -23.97 -5.90
N GLY A 99 -26.15 -25.21 -5.82
CA GLY A 99 -26.92 -26.27 -5.19
C GLY A 99 -27.15 -25.93 -3.72
N ASP A 100 -28.42 -25.86 -3.34
CA ASP A 100 -28.87 -25.90 -1.94
C ASP A 100 -28.43 -27.21 -1.26
#